data_AF-A0A286E9A7-F1
#
_entry.id   AF-A0A286E9A7-F1
#
_cell.length_a   1.000
_cell.length_b   1.000
_cell.length_c   1.000
_cell.angle_alpha   90.00
_cell.angle_beta   90.00
_cell.angle_gamma   90.00
#
_symmetry.space_group_name_H-M   'P 1'
#
loop_
_entity.id
_entity.type
_entity.pdbx_description
1 polymer ?
#
loop_
_entity_poly.entity_id
_entity_poly.type
_entity_poly.pdbx_seq_one_letter_code
_entity_poly.pdbx_strand_id
1 'polypeptide(L)'
;MSITQARPEVPPGDVYEETPEGVSGVPEPVSETPAVVSGARLERDGETGATGVGGPPAGRSGAVVSETPEGVSGAPSAVSETAPAASGAGRDRSRTALQWGGGIGGAIVGAIGFSGSYGALRDLAERKGFGEFARFFPIGIDAGIVALLALDLWLVRAGRPWPALRWIAHLMTLATIYFNASAGEHTIREDPTAAAMHAAMPLLFVAVVEAFRRRLLHGDDRPEGVPLYRWLLAPWRTWRLYRQMRLYGLTSYGASVGRQQELDVHRAMLEREHGAATRKRVPQDQWDLLLPLELARYGLSVQEALELPARAAEDARRRREAAAERERLEREAAAERETAEEIAAAERAAAREEARLAADGRVQAAQAAQAAQAGQAEVAARSQVAAAERAATAEVAAAEAAAQAAAQAAGAADVAQAEARREMAAREAAEARRAAAETARAAAETEQAAAEKAQSAAEIAARAARLERDRELDQKAAAEARRAAAEAERDAAEARRDAAEIELRAARLEDAARLSPRERTVRRVARLILTEAGGAPEGLPLERIAQETGVSSSATASEYRREAAALLDSGYQPGEDA
;
A
#
# COMPACT_ATOMS: atom_id res chain seq x y z
N MET A 1 -18.04 -10.58 51.18
CA MET A 1 -18.48 -9.21 51.52
C MET A 1 -18.28 -8.34 50.29
N SER A 2 -19.36 -8.06 49.57
CA SER A 2 -19.37 -7.19 48.39
C SER A 2 -19.26 -5.75 48.83
N ILE A 3 -18.36 -4.96 48.25
CA ILE A 3 -18.44 -3.50 48.28
C ILE A 3 -18.17 -2.94 46.89
N THR A 4 -19.16 -2.14 46.50
CA THR A 4 -19.48 -1.51 45.22
C THR A 4 -18.50 -0.41 44.81
N GLN A 5 -18.22 -0.33 43.50
CA GLN A 5 -17.54 0.78 42.82
C GLN A 5 -18.38 2.08 42.86
N ALA A 6 -17.74 3.20 43.19
CA ALA A 6 -18.26 4.55 42.94
C ALA A 6 -17.29 5.30 42.01
N ARG A 7 -17.84 5.93 40.96
CA ARG A 7 -17.16 6.83 40.01
C ARG A 7 -16.73 8.15 40.68
N PRO A 8 -15.65 8.80 40.23
CA PRO A 8 -15.41 10.21 40.54
C PRO A 8 -15.95 11.14 39.44
N GLU A 9 -16.54 12.24 39.90
CA GLU A 9 -17.10 13.36 39.15
C GLU A 9 -16.02 14.31 38.59
N VAL A 10 -16.38 15.00 37.50
CA VAL A 10 -15.59 16.06 36.84
C VAL A 10 -16.10 17.43 37.32
N PRO A 11 -15.24 18.37 37.74
CA PRO A 11 -15.67 19.74 38.01
C PRO A 11 -15.65 20.62 36.74
N PRO A 12 -16.52 21.65 36.66
CA PRO A 12 -16.69 22.50 35.48
C PRO A 12 -15.63 23.62 35.42
N GLY A 13 -15.30 24.03 34.19
CA GLY A 13 -14.32 25.06 33.89
C GLY A 13 -14.82 26.49 34.13
N ASP A 14 -13.90 27.32 34.63
CA ASP A 14 -14.07 28.75 34.78
C ASP A 14 -13.89 29.47 33.44
N VAL A 15 -14.85 30.34 33.18
CA VAL A 15 -14.88 31.34 32.11
C VAL A 15 -14.11 32.56 32.60
N TYR A 16 -13.09 33.01 31.86
CA TYR A 16 -12.56 34.37 31.98
C TYR A 16 -12.83 35.13 30.69
N GLU A 17 -13.65 36.17 30.84
CA GLU A 17 -13.91 37.23 29.88
C GLU A 17 -13.27 38.49 30.46
N GLU A 18 -12.31 39.12 29.76
CA GLU A 18 -12.20 40.58 29.66
C GLU A 18 -11.07 40.99 28.67
N THR A 19 -11.34 42.10 27.99
CA THR A 19 -10.64 42.75 26.86
C THR A 19 -9.80 43.93 27.39
N PRO A 20 -9.38 44.97 26.61
CA PRO A 20 -8.54 45.09 25.39
C PRO A 20 -7.34 46.07 25.61
N GLU A 21 -6.80 46.63 24.51
CA GLU A 21 -5.67 47.61 24.35
C GLU A 21 -4.31 46.96 24.03
N GLY A 22 -3.49 47.36 23.05
CA GLY A 22 -3.51 48.46 22.09
C GLY A 22 -2.07 48.74 21.62
N VAL A 23 -1.84 48.74 20.30
CA VAL A 23 -0.80 49.46 19.53
C VAL A 23 0.69 49.01 19.59
N SER A 24 1.23 48.59 18.42
CA SER A 24 2.41 49.21 17.74
C SER A 24 3.28 48.21 16.92
N GLY A 25 3.25 48.35 15.59
CA GLY A 25 4.49 48.58 14.81
C GLY A 25 5.27 47.42 14.15
N VAL A 26 5.13 47.34 12.81
CA VAL A 26 6.16 47.13 11.74
C VAL A 26 6.79 45.70 11.57
N PRO A 27 7.43 45.37 10.40
CA PRO A 27 6.84 44.60 9.29
C PRO A 27 7.53 43.25 9.00
N GLU A 28 6.92 42.46 8.10
CA GLU A 28 7.43 41.19 7.54
C GLU A 28 8.82 41.30 6.87
N PRO A 29 9.65 40.24 6.97
CA PRO A 29 10.72 39.99 6.02
C PRO A 29 10.36 38.92 4.99
N VAL A 30 10.48 39.31 3.73
CA VAL A 30 10.58 38.45 2.54
C VAL A 30 11.93 37.74 2.59
N SER A 31 11.98 36.41 2.43
CA SER A 31 13.23 35.67 2.26
C SER A 31 13.25 34.94 0.92
N GLU A 32 14.09 35.48 0.05
CA GLU A 32 14.51 34.94 -1.25
C GLU A 32 15.34 33.66 -1.10
N THR A 33 15.19 32.78 -2.10
CA THR A 33 15.98 31.58 -2.38
C THR A 33 17.44 31.90 -2.73
N PRO A 34 18.45 31.11 -2.28
CA PRO A 34 19.84 31.31 -2.69
C PRO A 34 20.22 30.45 -3.92
N ALA A 35 20.87 31.10 -4.89
CA ALA A 35 21.63 30.46 -5.95
C ALA A 35 23.10 30.26 -5.51
N VAL A 36 23.65 29.08 -5.75
CA VAL A 36 25.04 28.71 -5.47
C VAL A 36 25.87 28.72 -6.76
N VAL A 37 27.04 29.34 -6.67
CA VAL A 37 28.08 29.52 -7.69
C VAL A 37 29.16 28.44 -7.57
N SER A 38 29.63 27.92 -8.73
CA SER A 38 31.01 27.49 -9.05
C SER A 38 30.99 26.88 -10.46
N GLY A 39 31.91 27.05 -11.43
CA GLY A 39 33.22 27.68 -11.50
C GLY A 39 34.01 27.02 -12.66
N ALA A 40 34.56 27.84 -13.55
CA ALA A 40 35.72 27.64 -14.44
C ALA A 40 35.71 26.61 -15.61
N ARG A 41 35.87 27.13 -16.85
CA ARG A 41 36.80 26.57 -17.86
C ARG A 41 37.27 27.63 -18.88
N LEU A 42 38.60 27.73 -18.94
CA LEU A 42 39.53 28.57 -19.71
C LEU A 42 39.28 28.77 -21.22
N GLU A 43 39.48 30.02 -21.67
CA GLU A 43 39.82 30.43 -23.03
C GLU A 43 41.31 30.20 -23.35
N ARG A 44 41.62 29.96 -24.63
CA ARG A 44 42.95 30.24 -25.21
C ARG A 44 42.80 30.54 -26.70
N ASP A 45 43.20 31.75 -27.09
CA ASP A 45 43.35 32.22 -28.46
C ASP A 45 44.53 31.57 -29.21
N GLY A 46 44.43 31.56 -30.53
CA GLY A 46 45.52 31.22 -31.45
C GLY A 46 45.10 31.41 -32.92
N GLU A 47 45.36 32.59 -33.47
CA GLU A 47 45.27 32.90 -34.90
C GLU A 47 46.52 32.47 -35.69
N THR A 48 46.31 32.42 -37.01
CA THR A 48 47.25 32.57 -38.14
C THR A 48 47.81 31.30 -38.80
N GLY A 49 47.71 31.26 -40.14
CA GLY A 49 48.63 30.49 -40.98
C GLY A 49 48.01 29.84 -42.21
N ALA A 50 48.00 30.57 -43.32
CA ALA A 50 47.57 30.14 -44.65
C ALA A 50 48.39 28.99 -45.26
N THR A 51 47.75 28.23 -46.16
CA THR A 51 48.25 27.54 -47.39
C THR A 51 47.19 26.48 -47.73
N GLY A 52 46.72 26.23 -48.94
CA GLY A 52 47.01 26.69 -50.29
C GLY A 52 46.45 25.64 -51.26
N VAL A 53 46.11 26.09 -52.47
CA VAL A 53 46.08 25.33 -53.73
C VAL A 53 44.82 24.53 -54.09
N GLY A 54 44.25 24.86 -55.26
CA GLY A 54 43.69 23.86 -56.18
C GLY A 54 42.44 24.27 -56.96
N GLY A 55 42.63 24.89 -58.13
CA GLY A 55 41.57 25.26 -59.08
C GLY A 55 41.01 24.13 -59.98
N PRO A 56 40.18 24.49 -61.00
CA PRO A 56 39.12 23.68 -61.67
C PRO A 56 39.66 22.93 -62.94
N PRO A 57 38.89 22.37 -63.94
CA PRO A 57 37.45 22.51 -64.28
C PRO A 57 36.69 21.30 -64.90
N ALA A 58 35.43 21.57 -65.28
CA ALA A 58 34.66 21.08 -66.45
C ALA A 58 33.72 19.83 -66.34
N GLY A 59 32.48 20.02 -66.82
CA GLY A 59 31.87 19.09 -67.79
C GLY A 59 30.61 18.30 -67.41
N ARG A 60 29.44 18.86 -67.73
CA ARG A 60 28.14 18.26 -68.17
C ARG A 60 27.81 16.77 -67.83
N SER A 61 26.67 16.56 -67.19
CA SER A 61 25.40 16.00 -67.77
C SER A 61 24.62 15.17 -66.74
N GLY A 62 23.28 15.35 -66.69
CA GLY A 62 22.38 14.28 -66.26
C GLY A 62 21.38 14.58 -65.13
N ALA A 63 20.17 15.00 -65.54
CA ALA A 63 18.86 14.54 -65.06
C ALA A 63 18.36 14.86 -63.62
N VAL A 64 17.37 15.76 -63.58
CA VAL A 64 16.01 15.66 -62.98
C VAL A 64 15.89 14.94 -61.62
N VAL A 65 15.45 15.67 -60.57
CA VAL A 65 14.14 15.53 -59.88
C VAL A 65 14.09 16.53 -58.70
N SER A 66 13.09 17.42 -58.79
CA SER A 66 12.30 18.12 -57.77
C SER A 66 12.93 18.61 -56.44
N GLU A 67 13.20 19.91 -56.46
CA GLU A 67 12.83 20.95 -55.48
C GLU A 67 12.16 20.52 -54.17
N THR A 68 12.90 20.72 -53.07
CA THR A 68 12.37 21.11 -51.76
C THR A 68 12.23 22.63 -51.67
N PRO A 69 11.12 23.19 -51.20
CA PRO A 69 11.12 24.57 -50.72
C PRO A 69 11.50 24.60 -49.23
N GLU A 70 12.59 25.31 -48.93
CA GLU A 70 12.79 25.96 -47.63
C GLU A 70 11.87 27.18 -47.53
N GLY A 71 11.27 27.39 -46.36
CA GLY A 71 10.39 28.54 -46.12
C GLY A 71 9.85 28.60 -44.69
N VAL A 72 10.75 28.86 -43.74
CA VAL A 72 10.61 29.70 -42.52
C VAL A 72 9.18 29.97 -41.99
N SER A 73 8.92 29.59 -40.73
CA SER A 73 8.51 30.53 -39.64
C SER A 73 7.89 29.80 -38.44
N GLY A 74 8.38 30.13 -37.23
CA GLY A 74 7.59 30.12 -35.99
C GLY A 74 7.35 28.77 -35.31
N ALA A 75 8.19 28.44 -34.32
CA ALA A 75 7.83 27.45 -33.31
C ALA A 75 6.87 28.08 -32.29
N PRO A 76 5.61 27.62 -32.13
CA PRO A 76 4.92 27.76 -30.87
C PRO A 76 5.45 26.69 -29.91
N SER A 77 6.15 27.14 -28.87
CA SER A 77 6.34 26.35 -27.65
C SER A 77 4.97 26.19 -26.98
N ALA A 78 4.30 25.09 -27.29
CA ALA A 78 3.19 24.57 -26.48
C ALA A 78 3.43 23.07 -26.34
N VAL A 79 4.23 22.71 -25.35
CA VAL A 79 4.25 21.36 -24.82
C VAL A 79 2.83 21.08 -24.34
N SER A 80 2.10 20.25 -25.08
CA SER A 80 0.81 19.74 -24.63
C SER A 80 1.06 18.91 -23.37
N GLU A 81 0.82 19.52 -22.21
CA GLU A 81 0.49 18.75 -21.01
C GLU A 81 -0.70 17.86 -21.36
N THR A 82 -0.45 16.55 -21.33
CA THR A 82 -1.52 15.57 -21.48
C THR A 82 -2.38 15.68 -20.23
N ALA A 83 -3.54 16.33 -20.36
CA ALA A 83 -4.55 16.41 -19.32
C ALA A 83 -4.85 15.01 -18.75
N PRO A 84 -4.96 14.86 -17.41
CA PRO A 84 -5.33 13.58 -16.82
C PRO A 84 -6.70 13.18 -17.37
N ALA A 85 -6.75 12.02 -18.02
CA ALA A 85 -7.94 11.52 -18.67
C ALA A 85 -9.08 11.38 -17.64
N ALA A 86 -10.06 12.28 -17.69
CA ALA A 86 -11.35 12.22 -17.00
C ALA A 86 -12.26 11.10 -17.55
N SER A 87 -11.68 9.93 -17.84
CA SER A 87 -12.34 8.80 -18.52
C SER A 87 -12.57 7.60 -17.59
N GLY A 88 -12.16 7.67 -16.32
CA GLY A 88 -12.37 6.59 -15.33
C GLY A 88 -13.84 6.46 -14.90
N ALA A 89 -14.48 7.57 -14.53
CA ALA A 89 -15.84 7.56 -13.98
C ALA A 89 -16.93 7.12 -14.99
N GLY A 90 -16.72 7.36 -16.29
CA GLY A 90 -17.62 6.87 -17.35
C GLY A 90 -17.41 5.39 -17.67
N ARG A 91 -16.16 4.91 -17.56
CA ARG A 91 -15.77 3.52 -17.83
C ARG A 91 -16.18 2.57 -16.69
N ASP A 92 -16.19 3.08 -15.46
CA ASP A 92 -16.67 2.33 -14.29
C ASP A 92 -18.19 2.30 -14.20
N ARG A 93 -18.88 3.39 -14.56
CA ARG A 93 -20.35 3.40 -14.66
C ARG A 93 -20.85 2.53 -15.80
N SER A 94 -20.22 2.57 -16.98
CA SER A 94 -20.59 1.68 -18.09
C SER A 94 -20.27 0.21 -17.80
N ARG A 95 -19.17 -0.09 -17.11
CA ARG A 95 -18.88 -1.45 -16.62
C ARG A 95 -19.90 -1.92 -15.59
N THR A 96 -20.33 -1.05 -14.69
CA THR A 96 -21.32 -1.39 -13.65
C THR A 96 -22.71 -1.57 -14.27
N ALA A 97 -23.12 -0.69 -15.17
CA ALA A 97 -24.37 -0.81 -15.94
C ALA A 97 -24.37 -2.06 -16.82
N LEU A 98 -23.26 -2.39 -17.48
CA LEU A 98 -23.12 -3.63 -18.25
C LEU A 98 -23.18 -4.88 -17.35
N GLN A 99 -22.65 -4.79 -16.13
CA GLN A 99 -22.73 -5.87 -15.14
C GLN A 99 -24.16 -6.10 -14.64
N TRP A 100 -24.88 -5.03 -14.29
CA TRP A 100 -26.29 -5.12 -13.89
C TRP A 100 -27.18 -5.54 -15.05
N GLY A 101 -26.97 -4.97 -16.25
CA GLY A 101 -27.67 -5.37 -17.47
C GLY A 101 -27.43 -6.83 -17.84
N GLY A 102 -26.19 -7.32 -17.72
CA GLY A 102 -25.86 -8.73 -17.91
C GLY A 102 -26.48 -9.65 -16.85
N GLY A 103 -26.51 -9.22 -15.59
CA GLY A 103 -27.16 -9.97 -14.49
C GLY A 103 -28.67 -10.08 -14.66
N ILE A 104 -29.34 -8.97 -14.97
CA ILE A 104 -30.79 -8.91 -15.22
C ILE A 104 -31.16 -9.69 -16.48
N GLY A 105 -30.43 -9.47 -17.58
CA GLY A 105 -30.61 -10.22 -18.82
C GLY A 105 -30.43 -11.73 -18.61
N GLY A 106 -29.40 -12.12 -17.85
CA GLY A 106 -29.16 -13.51 -17.47
C GLY A 106 -30.30 -14.12 -16.64
N ALA A 107 -30.88 -13.35 -15.70
CA ALA A 107 -32.03 -13.79 -14.91
C ALA A 107 -33.30 -13.99 -15.76
N ILE A 108 -33.57 -13.08 -16.70
CA ILE A 108 -34.71 -13.18 -17.62
C ILE A 108 -34.57 -14.40 -18.54
N VAL A 109 -33.41 -14.57 -19.15
CA VAL A 109 -33.09 -15.73 -19.99
C VAL A 109 -33.20 -17.03 -19.20
N GLY A 110 -32.70 -17.03 -17.95
CA GLY A 110 -32.82 -18.14 -17.03
C GLY A 110 -34.28 -18.49 -16.71
N ALA A 111 -35.13 -17.50 -16.45
CA ALA A 111 -36.56 -17.72 -16.19
C ALA A 111 -37.30 -18.31 -17.40
N ILE A 112 -37.01 -17.80 -18.61
CA ILE A 112 -37.60 -18.31 -19.85
C ILE A 112 -37.14 -19.76 -20.11
N GLY A 113 -35.82 -20.01 -20.03
CA GLY A 113 -35.24 -21.35 -20.20
C GLY A 113 -35.74 -22.35 -19.17
N PHE A 114 -35.93 -21.91 -17.92
CA PHE A 114 -36.52 -22.71 -16.85
C PHE A 114 -37.96 -23.10 -17.18
N SER A 115 -38.78 -22.17 -17.68
CA SER A 115 -40.17 -22.50 -18.02
C SER A 115 -40.27 -23.56 -19.14
N GLY A 116 -39.41 -23.46 -20.16
CA GLY A 116 -39.32 -24.46 -21.24
C GLY A 116 -38.78 -25.82 -20.77
N SER A 117 -37.72 -25.81 -19.96
CA SER A 117 -37.11 -27.02 -19.39
C SER A 117 -38.04 -27.74 -18.40
N TYR A 118 -38.84 -26.98 -17.63
CA TYR A 118 -39.79 -27.52 -16.68
C TYR A 118 -40.85 -28.40 -17.36
N GLY A 119 -41.45 -27.91 -18.46
CA GLY A 119 -42.43 -28.69 -19.22
C GLY A 119 -41.81 -29.98 -19.77
N ALA A 120 -40.63 -29.87 -20.39
CA ALA A 120 -39.91 -30.99 -20.97
C ALA A 120 -39.57 -32.09 -19.94
N LEU A 121 -39.06 -31.71 -18.76
CA LEU A 121 -38.71 -32.67 -17.70
C LEU A 121 -39.95 -33.23 -16.99
N ARG A 122 -41.00 -32.43 -16.81
CA ARG A 122 -42.27 -32.91 -16.26
C ARG A 122 -42.86 -33.98 -17.16
N ASP A 123 -42.99 -33.70 -18.46
CA ASP A 123 -43.57 -34.63 -19.41
C ASP A 123 -42.71 -35.91 -19.54
N LEU A 124 -41.39 -35.78 -19.44
CA LEU A 124 -40.48 -36.93 -19.37
C LEU A 124 -40.72 -37.76 -18.10
N ALA A 125 -40.90 -37.12 -16.94
CA ALA A 125 -41.17 -37.80 -15.68
C ALA A 125 -42.55 -38.48 -15.70
N GLU A 126 -43.57 -37.87 -16.31
CA GLU A 126 -44.88 -38.49 -16.53
C GLU A 126 -44.75 -39.75 -17.40
N ARG A 127 -44.03 -39.68 -18.52
CA ARG A 127 -43.75 -40.83 -19.39
C ARG A 127 -42.97 -41.95 -18.68
N LYS A 128 -42.15 -41.60 -17.69
CA LYS A 128 -41.38 -42.56 -16.87
C LYS A 128 -42.17 -43.09 -15.66
N GLY A 129 -43.44 -42.74 -15.51
CA GLY A 129 -44.32 -43.30 -14.48
C GLY A 129 -44.21 -42.64 -13.11
N PHE A 130 -43.69 -41.41 -13.02
CA PHE A 130 -43.61 -40.68 -11.74
C PHE A 130 -44.98 -40.17 -11.24
N GLY A 131 -46.04 -40.23 -12.06
CA GLY A 131 -47.39 -39.82 -11.68
C GLY A 131 -47.42 -38.37 -11.18
N GLU A 132 -48.14 -38.13 -10.07
CA GLU A 132 -48.23 -36.81 -9.41
C GLU A 132 -46.85 -36.22 -9.04
N PHE A 133 -45.81 -37.04 -8.87
CA PHE A 133 -44.47 -36.54 -8.55
C PHE A 133 -43.78 -35.86 -9.75
N ALA A 134 -44.26 -36.06 -10.97
CA ALA A 134 -43.66 -35.48 -12.18
C ALA A 134 -43.56 -33.94 -12.13
N ARG A 135 -44.50 -33.26 -11.44
CA ARG A 135 -44.46 -31.81 -11.22
C ARG A 135 -43.33 -31.35 -10.29
N PHE A 136 -42.87 -32.21 -9.39
CA PHE A 136 -41.82 -31.89 -8.42
C PHE A 136 -40.43 -32.31 -8.90
N PHE A 137 -40.35 -33.23 -9.86
CA PHE A 137 -39.09 -33.73 -10.38
C PHE A 137 -38.17 -32.63 -10.96
N PRO A 138 -38.62 -31.74 -11.86
CA PRO A 138 -37.78 -30.64 -12.36
C PRO A 138 -37.36 -29.68 -11.24
N ILE A 139 -38.29 -29.37 -10.34
CA ILE A 139 -38.05 -28.46 -9.20
C ILE A 139 -36.98 -29.03 -8.28
N GLY A 140 -37.03 -30.33 -7.97
CA GLY A 140 -36.07 -30.99 -7.10
C GLY A 140 -34.66 -31.01 -7.67
N ILE A 141 -34.52 -31.26 -8.98
CA ILE A 141 -33.21 -31.24 -9.65
C ILE A 141 -32.61 -29.83 -9.62
N ASP A 142 -33.37 -28.83 -10.06
CA ASP A 142 -32.86 -27.46 -10.17
C ASP A 142 -32.61 -26.83 -8.79
N ALA A 143 -33.49 -27.05 -7.81
CA ALA A 143 -33.26 -26.63 -6.43
C ALA A 143 -32.02 -27.31 -5.84
N GLY A 144 -31.78 -28.58 -6.16
CA GLY A 144 -30.57 -29.31 -5.77
C GLY A 144 -29.30 -28.70 -6.36
N ILE A 145 -29.31 -28.36 -7.66
CA ILE A 145 -28.19 -27.68 -8.33
C ILE A 145 -27.92 -26.32 -7.68
N VAL A 146 -28.96 -25.50 -7.48
CA VAL A 146 -28.82 -24.17 -6.85
C VAL A 146 -28.29 -24.29 -5.41
N ALA A 147 -28.78 -25.25 -4.63
CA ALA A 147 -28.31 -25.50 -3.27
C ALA A 147 -26.83 -25.92 -3.22
N LEU A 148 -26.41 -26.84 -4.11
CA LEU A 148 -25.01 -27.28 -4.22
C LEU A 148 -24.08 -26.13 -4.63
N LEU A 149 -24.50 -25.30 -5.59
CA LEU A 149 -23.72 -24.13 -6.03
C LEU A 149 -23.66 -23.04 -4.95
N ALA A 150 -24.76 -22.78 -4.25
CA ALA A 150 -24.79 -21.84 -3.12
C ALA A 150 -23.87 -22.32 -1.99
N LEU A 151 -23.87 -23.62 -1.70
CA LEU A 151 -22.99 -24.22 -0.71
C LEU A 151 -21.51 -24.21 -1.15
N ASP A 152 -21.19 -24.47 -2.43
CA ASP A 152 -19.83 -24.27 -2.99
C ASP A 152 -19.37 -22.82 -2.79
N LEU A 153 -20.23 -21.85 -3.09
CA LEU A 153 -19.91 -20.42 -2.94
C LEU A 153 -19.70 -20.03 -1.48
N TRP A 154 -20.55 -20.53 -0.57
CA TRP A 154 -20.40 -20.32 0.88
C TRP A 154 -19.09 -20.92 1.40
N LEU A 155 -18.74 -22.14 1.00
CA LEU A 155 -17.49 -22.80 1.39
C LEU A 155 -16.25 -22.09 0.84
N VAL A 156 -16.30 -21.61 -0.41
CA VAL A 156 -15.24 -20.78 -0.99
C VAL A 156 -15.08 -19.49 -0.19
N ARG A 157 -16.18 -18.84 0.17
CA ARG A 157 -16.15 -17.63 0.99
C ARG A 157 -15.58 -17.89 2.39
N ALA A 158 -15.85 -19.07 2.95
CA ALA A 158 -15.29 -19.52 4.23
C ALA A 158 -13.82 -19.99 4.13
N GLY A 159 -13.17 -19.86 2.97
CA GLY A 159 -11.76 -20.24 2.77
C GLY A 159 -11.51 -21.75 2.70
N ARG A 160 -12.57 -22.58 2.60
CA ARG A 160 -12.47 -24.05 2.57
C ARG A 160 -13.12 -24.60 1.30
N PRO A 161 -12.53 -24.40 0.10
CA PRO A 161 -13.12 -24.87 -1.13
C PRO A 161 -13.21 -26.41 -1.11
N TRP A 162 -14.40 -26.95 -1.37
CA TRP A 162 -14.61 -28.40 -1.50
C TRP A 162 -15.05 -28.73 -2.93
N PRO A 163 -14.10 -29.05 -3.84
CA PRO A 163 -14.40 -29.24 -5.26
C PRO A 163 -15.40 -30.37 -5.55
N ALA A 164 -15.62 -31.30 -4.61
CA ALA A 164 -16.57 -32.39 -4.78
C ALA A 164 -18.00 -31.89 -5.00
N LEU A 165 -18.48 -30.90 -4.24
CA LEU A 165 -19.81 -30.30 -4.44
C LEU A 165 -19.98 -29.78 -5.86
N ARG A 166 -18.91 -29.21 -6.41
CA ARG A 166 -18.89 -28.68 -7.76
C ARG A 166 -18.96 -29.78 -8.80
N TRP A 167 -18.22 -30.87 -8.62
CA TRP A 167 -18.32 -32.02 -9.51
C TRP A 167 -19.72 -32.64 -9.49
N ILE A 168 -20.34 -32.73 -8.31
CA ILE A 168 -21.72 -33.21 -8.16
C ILE A 168 -22.71 -32.26 -8.86
N ALA A 169 -22.59 -30.95 -8.65
CA ALA A 169 -23.43 -29.96 -9.32
C ALA A 169 -23.31 -30.06 -10.85
N HIS A 170 -22.08 -30.13 -11.39
CA HIS A 170 -21.88 -30.32 -12.83
C HIS A 170 -22.45 -31.63 -13.35
N LEU A 171 -22.35 -32.72 -12.58
CA LEU A 171 -22.94 -34.00 -12.96
C LEU A 171 -24.48 -33.90 -13.02
N MET A 172 -25.11 -33.22 -12.05
CA MET A 172 -26.55 -32.98 -12.05
C MET A 172 -26.98 -32.08 -13.21
N THR A 173 -26.22 -31.05 -13.52
CA THR A 173 -26.48 -30.19 -14.67
C THR A 173 -26.31 -30.93 -15.99
N LEU A 174 -25.30 -31.79 -16.12
CA LEU A 174 -25.11 -32.66 -17.28
C LEU A 174 -26.31 -33.62 -17.46
N ALA A 175 -26.79 -34.20 -16.36
CA ALA A 175 -28.00 -35.01 -16.37
C ALA A 175 -29.24 -34.20 -16.81
N THR A 176 -29.36 -32.95 -16.37
CA THR A 176 -30.45 -32.03 -16.75
C THR A 176 -30.42 -31.69 -18.25
N ILE A 177 -29.23 -31.44 -18.79
CA ILE A 177 -29.03 -31.24 -20.24
C ILE A 177 -29.43 -32.51 -21.00
N TYR A 178 -29.01 -33.68 -20.52
CA TYR A 178 -29.37 -34.96 -21.14
C TYR A 178 -30.90 -35.21 -21.10
N PHE A 179 -31.56 -34.95 -19.97
CA PHE A 179 -33.01 -35.12 -19.85
C PHE A 179 -33.77 -34.20 -20.79
N ASN A 180 -33.38 -32.92 -20.88
CA ASN A 180 -33.94 -31.98 -21.85
C ASN A 180 -33.72 -32.45 -23.29
N ALA A 181 -32.49 -32.85 -23.64
CA ALA A 181 -32.16 -33.37 -24.97
C ALA A 181 -32.98 -34.62 -25.33
N SER A 182 -33.32 -35.44 -24.34
CA SER A 182 -34.10 -36.66 -24.50
C SER A 182 -35.62 -36.47 -24.39
N ALA A 183 -36.09 -35.25 -24.11
CA ALA A 183 -37.51 -34.98 -23.91
C ALA A 183 -38.30 -34.86 -25.22
N GLY A 184 -37.61 -34.77 -26.37
CA GLY A 184 -38.21 -34.80 -27.69
C GLY A 184 -38.89 -36.14 -28.02
N GLU A 185 -39.73 -36.13 -29.05
CA GLU A 185 -40.48 -37.31 -29.52
C GLU A 185 -39.56 -38.38 -30.14
N HIS A 186 -38.38 -37.97 -30.61
CA HIS A 186 -37.36 -38.83 -31.20
C HIS A 186 -36.13 -38.97 -30.31
N THR A 187 -35.42 -40.10 -30.42
CA THR A 187 -34.17 -40.34 -29.68
C THR A 187 -33.10 -39.33 -30.13
N ILE A 188 -32.14 -38.98 -29.25
CA ILE A 188 -31.04 -38.02 -29.55
C ILE A 188 -30.31 -38.30 -30.89
N ARG A 189 -30.26 -39.57 -31.32
CA ARG A 189 -29.62 -39.97 -32.59
C ARG A 189 -30.52 -39.81 -33.82
N GLU A 190 -31.83 -39.83 -33.64
CA GLU A 190 -32.83 -39.80 -34.70
C GLU A 190 -33.14 -38.36 -35.11
N ASP A 191 -33.22 -37.45 -34.12
CA ASP A 191 -33.31 -36.00 -34.38
C ASP A 191 -32.29 -35.22 -33.51
N PRO A 192 -31.05 -35.07 -34.00
CA PRO A 192 -30.01 -34.33 -33.28
C PRO A 192 -30.34 -32.83 -33.16
N THR A 193 -31.18 -32.29 -34.04
CA THR A 193 -31.53 -30.86 -34.05
C THR A 193 -32.54 -30.55 -32.96
N ALA A 194 -33.60 -31.35 -32.84
CA ALA A 194 -34.57 -31.22 -31.74
C ALA A 194 -33.90 -31.42 -30.38
N ALA A 195 -33.03 -32.42 -30.25
CA ALA A 195 -32.24 -32.64 -29.03
C ALA A 195 -31.36 -31.43 -28.68
N ALA A 196 -30.71 -30.82 -29.67
CA ALA A 196 -29.92 -29.61 -29.48
C ALA A 196 -30.77 -28.39 -29.07
N MET A 197 -31.96 -28.21 -29.65
CA MET A 197 -32.89 -27.13 -29.28
C MET A 197 -33.34 -27.22 -27.83
N HIS A 198 -33.68 -28.42 -27.34
CA HIS A 198 -34.04 -28.60 -25.93
C HIS A 198 -32.82 -28.49 -25.00
N ALA A 199 -31.63 -28.94 -25.43
CA ALA A 199 -30.39 -28.81 -24.65
C ALA A 199 -29.86 -27.37 -24.56
N ALA A 200 -30.21 -26.50 -25.51
CA ALA A 200 -29.68 -25.14 -25.61
C ALA A 200 -30.04 -24.29 -24.38
N MET A 201 -31.25 -24.43 -23.85
CA MET A 201 -31.73 -23.63 -22.71
C MET A 201 -30.94 -23.90 -21.42
N PRO A 202 -30.76 -25.16 -20.97
CA PRO A 202 -29.88 -25.45 -19.83
C PRO A 202 -28.42 -25.06 -20.07
N LEU A 203 -27.88 -25.25 -21.28
CA LEU A 203 -26.49 -24.86 -21.60
C LEU A 203 -26.28 -23.35 -21.44
N LEU A 204 -27.24 -22.54 -21.89
CA LEU A 204 -27.21 -21.09 -21.74
C LEU A 204 -27.25 -20.68 -20.25
N PHE A 205 -28.08 -21.36 -19.45
CA PHE A 205 -28.08 -21.17 -18.00
C PHE A 205 -26.71 -21.47 -17.37
N VAL A 206 -26.06 -22.60 -17.72
CA VAL A 206 -24.71 -22.92 -17.25
C VAL A 206 -23.72 -21.83 -17.62
N ALA A 207 -23.77 -21.35 -18.86
CA ALA A 207 -22.87 -20.32 -19.34
C ALA A 207 -23.01 -19.02 -18.53
N VAL A 208 -24.24 -18.58 -18.26
CA VAL A 208 -24.54 -17.40 -17.45
C VAL A 208 -24.06 -17.58 -16.01
N VAL A 209 -24.36 -18.73 -15.38
CA VAL A 209 -23.95 -19.03 -14.00
C VAL A 209 -22.43 -19.11 -13.87
N GLU A 210 -21.74 -19.76 -14.81
CA GLU A 210 -20.28 -19.86 -14.80
C GLU A 210 -19.62 -18.50 -15.09
N ALA A 211 -20.20 -17.66 -15.95
CA ALA A 211 -19.74 -16.29 -16.17
C ALA A 211 -19.87 -15.44 -14.89
N PHE A 212 -21.02 -15.52 -14.22
CA PHE A 212 -21.26 -14.83 -12.96
C PHE A 212 -20.35 -15.35 -11.84
N ARG A 213 -20.18 -16.68 -11.76
CA ARG A 213 -19.26 -17.33 -10.84
C ARG A 213 -17.85 -16.83 -11.06
N ARG A 214 -17.34 -16.88 -12.31
CA ARG A 214 -16.03 -16.32 -12.66
C ARG A 214 -15.94 -14.91 -12.09
N ARG A 215 -16.86 -14.01 -12.42
CA ARG A 215 -16.87 -12.62 -11.93
C ARG A 215 -16.86 -12.48 -10.40
N LEU A 216 -17.70 -13.22 -9.67
CA LEU A 216 -17.76 -13.18 -8.20
C LEU A 216 -16.46 -13.62 -7.53
N LEU A 217 -15.75 -14.51 -8.22
CA LEU A 217 -14.53 -15.12 -7.75
C LEU A 217 -13.28 -14.32 -8.13
N HIS A 218 -13.35 -13.33 -9.03
CA HIS A 218 -12.25 -12.39 -9.28
C HIS A 218 -12.11 -11.44 -8.07
N GLY A 219 -11.24 -11.80 -7.13
CA GLY A 219 -10.60 -10.84 -6.23
C GLY A 219 -9.28 -10.40 -6.83
N ASP A 220 -8.82 -9.20 -6.45
CA ASP A 220 -7.59 -8.58 -6.98
C ASP A 220 -6.32 -9.38 -6.64
N ASP A 221 -6.35 -10.22 -5.60
CA ASP A 221 -5.21 -10.99 -5.11
C ASP A 221 -5.08 -12.42 -5.68
N ARG A 222 -5.62 -12.68 -6.88
CA ARG A 222 -5.39 -13.98 -7.49
C ARG A 222 -3.97 -14.09 -8.02
N PRO A 223 -3.24 -15.18 -7.71
CA PRO A 223 -2.00 -15.45 -8.39
C PRO A 223 -2.28 -15.56 -9.89
N GLU A 224 -1.65 -14.67 -10.66
CA GLU A 224 -1.74 -14.62 -12.10
C GLU A 224 -1.20 -15.94 -12.67
N GLY A 225 -2.09 -16.69 -13.32
CA GLY A 225 -1.71 -17.92 -14.00
C GLY A 225 -0.85 -17.63 -15.23
N VAL A 226 0.05 -18.56 -15.56
CA VAL A 226 0.83 -18.44 -16.79
C VAL A 226 -0.10 -18.57 -18.01
N PRO A 227 -0.10 -17.63 -18.98
CA PRO A 227 -0.99 -17.67 -20.11
C PRO A 227 -0.87 -18.94 -20.96
N LEU A 228 -1.99 -19.46 -21.45
CA LEU A 228 -2.06 -20.71 -22.23
C LEU A 228 -1.20 -20.65 -23.51
N TYR A 229 -1.17 -19.51 -24.20
CA TYR A 229 -0.37 -19.37 -25.42
C TYR A 229 1.13 -19.60 -25.16
N ARG A 230 1.62 -19.30 -23.94
CA ARG A 230 3.03 -19.51 -23.58
C ARG A 230 3.34 -20.99 -23.34
N TRP A 231 2.37 -21.76 -22.85
CA TRP A 231 2.49 -23.22 -22.79
C TRP A 231 2.63 -23.85 -24.17
N LEU A 232 1.94 -23.30 -25.17
CA LEU A 232 2.04 -23.75 -26.55
C LEU A 232 3.37 -23.33 -27.21
N LEU A 233 3.74 -22.06 -27.07
CA LEU A 233 4.92 -21.49 -27.75
C LEU A 233 6.25 -21.89 -27.10
N ALA A 234 6.27 -22.10 -25.78
CA ALA A 234 7.50 -22.35 -25.03
C ALA A 234 7.27 -23.32 -23.86
N PRO A 235 6.81 -24.57 -24.10
CA PRO A 235 6.35 -25.49 -23.06
C PRO A 235 7.38 -25.69 -21.94
N TRP A 236 8.64 -25.92 -22.30
CA TRP A 236 9.71 -26.17 -21.32
C TRP A 236 10.10 -24.93 -20.50
N ARG A 237 10.22 -23.76 -21.15
CA ARG A 237 10.54 -22.51 -20.44
C ARG A 237 9.39 -22.11 -19.51
N THR A 238 8.16 -22.31 -19.98
CA THR A 238 6.94 -22.08 -19.21
C THR A 238 6.83 -23.01 -18.02
N TRP A 239 7.16 -24.29 -18.17
CA TRP A 239 7.19 -25.23 -17.04
C TRP A 239 8.19 -24.83 -15.96
N ARG A 240 9.41 -24.39 -16.35
CA ARG A 240 10.41 -23.90 -15.37
C ARG A 240 9.93 -22.64 -14.65
N LEU A 241 9.34 -21.70 -15.39
CA LEU A 241 8.74 -20.48 -14.83
C LEU A 241 7.62 -20.82 -13.84
N TYR A 242 6.68 -21.67 -14.25
CA TYR A 242 5.56 -22.11 -13.41
C TYR A 242 6.05 -22.80 -12.13
N ARG A 243 7.02 -23.72 -12.24
CA ARG A 243 7.63 -24.38 -11.08
C ARG A 243 8.25 -23.36 -10.13
N GLN A 244 9.00 -22.38 -10.65
CA GLN A 244 9.61 -21.32 -9.84
C GLN A 244 8.55 -20.46 -9.14
N MET A 245 7.50 -20.05 -9.86
CA MET A 245 6.38 -19.30 -9.27
C MET A 245 5.71 -20.06 -8.12
N ARG A 246 5.49 -21.38 -8.28
CA ARG A 246 4.83 -22.21 -7.26
C ARG A 246 5.74 -22.52 -6.07
N LEU A 247 7.05 -22.67 -6.27
CA LEU A 247 8.00 -22.97 -5.19
C LEU A 247 8.31 -21.75 -4.33
N TYR A 248 8.42 -20.56 -4.94
CA TYR A 248 8.81 -19.33 -4.24
C TYR A 248 7.63 -18.36 -4.00
N GLY A 249 6.40 -18.83 -4.20
CA GLY A 249 5.18 -18.04 -3.91
C GLY A 249 5.04 -16.77 -4.77
N LEU A 250 5.57 -16.76 -6.00
CA LEU A 250 5.43 -15.61 -6.88
C LEU A 250 4.02 -15.57 -7.45
N THR A 251 3.24 -14.60 -7.01
CA THR A 251 1.84 -14.43 -7.40
C THR A 251 1.68 -13.73 -8.74
N SER A 252 2.64 -12.92 -9.18
CA SER A 252 2.56 -12.22 -10.47
C SER A 252 3.34 -12.93 -11.58
N TYR A 253 2.65 -13.17 -12.69
CA TYR A 253 3.25 -13.65 -13.93
C TYR A 253 4.15 -12.58 -14.53
N GLY A 254 3.67 -11.32 -14.59
CA GLY A 254 4.44 -10.19 -15.13
C GLY A 254 5.77 -10.00 -14.44
N ALA A 255 5.78 -9.99 -13.10
CA ALA A 255 7.01 -9.87 -12.31
C ALA A 255 7.99 -11.04 -12.55
N SER A 256 7.46 -12.26 -12.72
CA SER A 256 8.29 -13.44 -12.94
C SER A 256 8.90 -13.46 -14.36
N VAL A 257 8.20 -12.93 -15.35
CA VAL A 257 8.74 -12.71 -16.70
C VAL A 257 9.77 -11.58 -16.72
N GLY A 258 9.51 -10.48 -16.00
CA GLY A 258 10.47 -9.38 -15.85
C GLY A 258 11.81 -9.87 -15.31
N ARG A 259 11.80 -10.68 -14.25
CA ARG A 259 13.03 -11.31 -13.72
C ARG A 259 13.77 -12.19 -14.72
N GLN A 260 13.03 -12.93 -15.57
CA GLN A 260 13.66 -13.72 -16.63
C GLN A 260 14.32 -12.82 -17.68
N GLN A 261 13.67 -11.72 -18.06
CA GLN A 261 14.22 -10.75 -18.99
C GLN A 261 15.46 -10.06 -18.41
N GLU A 262 15.43 -9.64 -17.15
CA GLU A 262 16.59 -9.08 -16.45
C GLU A 262 17.79 -10.04 -16.46
N LEU A 263 17.55 -11.33 -16.18
CA LEU A 263 18.60 -12.36 -16.20
C LEU A 263 19.16 -12.60 -17.61
N ASP A 264 18.29 -12.63 -18.62
CA ASP A 264 18.70 -12.80 -20.02
C ASP A 264 19.51 -11.57 -20.51
N VAL A 265 19.10 -10.36 -20.13
CA VAL A 265 19.82 -9.11 -20.41
C VAL A 265 21.17 -9.08 -19.69
N HIS A 266 21.21 -9.45 -18.41
CA HIS A 266 22.45 -9.51 -17.63
C HIS A 266 23.44 -10.51 -18.23
N ARG A 267 22.96 -11.69 -18.63
CA ARG A 267 23.79 -12.68 -19.35
C ARG A 267 24.33 -12.10 -20.65
N ALA A 268 23.50 -11.46 -21.47
CA ALA A 268 23.92 -10.89 -22.75
C ALA A 268 24.96 -9.78 -22.56
N MET A 269 24.81 -8.94 -21.53
CA MET A 269 25.80 -7.92 -21.17
C MET A 269 27.13 -8.54 -20.75
N LEU A 270 27.10 -9.58 -19.93
CA LEU A 270 28.30 -10.30 -19.53
C LEU A 270 28.98 -11.02 -20.70
N GLU A 271 28.23 -11.60 -21.63
CA GLU A 271 28.76 -12.21 -22.85
C GLU A 271 29.39 -11.18 -23.78
N ARG A 272 28.84 -9.95 -23.83
CA ARG A 272 29.41 -8.84 -24.60
C ARG A 272 30.75 -8.38 -24.03
N GLU A 273 30.85 -8.29 -22.71
CA GLU A 273 32.05 -7.77 -22.03
C GLU A 273 33.15 -8.83 -21.91
N HIS A 274 32.79 -10.06 -21.55
CA HIS A 274 33.74 -11.13 -21.24
C HIS A 274 33.79 -12.22 -22.33
N GLY A 275 32.97 -12.14 -23.37
CA GLY A 275 32.82 -13.17 -24.39
C GLY A 275 31.93 -14.34 -23.96
N ALA A 276 31.66 -15.27 -24.88
CA ALA A 276 30.75 -16.41 -24.68
C ALA A 276 31.16 -17.38 -23.56
N ALA A 277 32.44 -17.40 -23.18
CA ALA A 277 32.95 -18.21 -22.07
C ALA A 277 32.99 -17.43 -20.75
N THR A 278 31.94 -16.65 -20.46
CA THR A 278 31.85 -15.70 -19.35
C THR A 278 32.38 -16.27 -18.03
N ARG A 279 31.90 -17.45 -17.61
CA ARG A 279 32.31 -18.09 -16.34
C ARG A 279 33.82 -18.35 -16.22
N LYS A 280 34.52 -18.52 -17.36
CA LYS A 280 35.97 -18.77 -17.38
C LYS A 280 36.80 -17.49 -17.57
N ARG A 281 36.18 -16.43 -18.09
CA ARG A 281 36.85 -15.19 -18.51
C ARG A 281 36.65 -14.04 -17.54
N VAL A 282 35.64 -14.10 -16.68
CA VAL A 282 35.44 -13.13 -15.59
C VAL A 282 36.57 -13.24 -14.57
N PRO A 283 37.32 -12.15 -14.31
CA PRO A 283 38.33 -12.09 -13.25
C PRO A 283 37.78 -12.44 -11.87
N GLN A 284 38.64 -12.94 -10.96
CA GLN A 284 38.20 -13.40 -9.64
C GLN A 284 37.64 -12.27 -8.76
N ASP A 285 38.16 -11.05 -8.92
CA ASP A 285 37.67 -9.83 -8.29
C ASP A 285 36.23 -9.46 -8.70
N GLN A 286 35.73 -10.00 -9.82
CA GLN A 286 34.43 -9.68 -10.39
C GLN A 286 33.45 -10.87 -10.37
N TRP A 287 33.75 -11.91 -9.59
CA TRP A 287 32.85 -13.07 -9.45
C TRP A 287 31.45 -12.71 -8.93
N ASP A 288 31.30 -11.57 -8.27
CA ASP A 288 30.00 -11.06 -7.83
C ASP A 288 29.03 -10.84 -9.01
N LEU A 289 29.55 -10.50 -10.19
CA LEU A 289 28.73 -10.33 -11.40
C LEU A 289 28.10 -11.65 -11.89
N LEU A 290 28.66 -12.80 -11.51
CA LEU A 290 28.12 -14.13 -11.84
C LEU A 290 27.04 -14.59 -10.85
N LEU A 291 26.96 -13.98 -9.65
CA LEU A 291 25.99 -14.34 -8.61
C LEU A 291 24.54 -14.34 -9.11
N PRO A 292 24.07 -13.36 -9.91
CA PRO A 292 22.73 -13.40 -10.49
C PRO A 292 22.43 -14.68 -11.28
N LEU A 293 23.39 -15.17 -12.06
CA LEU A 293 23.22 -16.38 -12.86
C LEU A 293 23.16 -17.64 -11.98
N GLU A 294 23.91 -17.66 -10.88
CA GLU A 294 23.93 -18.77 -9.95
C GLU A 294 22.70 -18.80 -9.04
N LEU A 295 22.29 -17.62 -8.55
CA LEU A 295 21.18 -17.42 -7.60
C LEU A 295 19.80 -17.34 -8.26
N ALA A 296 19.74 -17.16 -9.59
CA ALA A 296 18.50 -17.25 -10.37
C ALA A 296 17.71 -18.55 -10.10
N ARG A 297 18.40 -19.67 -9.82
CA ARG A 297 17.77 -20.96 -9.48
C ARG A 297 16.91 -20.90 -8.21
N TYR A 298 17.24 -19.95 -7.32
CA TYR A 298 16.59 -19.73 -6.04
C TYR A 298 15.49 -18.66 -6.08
N GLY A 299 15.18 -18.10 -7.26
CA GLY A 299 14.10 -17.12 -7.39
C GLY A 299 14.49 -15.66 -7.15
N LEU A 300 15.77 -15.38 -6.85
CA LEU A 300 16.26 -14.02 -6.66
C LEU A 300 16.31 -13.25 -7.99
N SER A 301 16.01 -11.95 -7.93
CA SER A 301 16.23 -11.02 -9.04
C SER A 301 17.73 -10.73 -9.24
N VAL A 302 18.08 -10.11 -10.37
CA VAL A 302 19.46 -9.69 -10.64
C VAL A 302 19.95 -8.72 -9.58
N GLN A 303 19.11 -7.74 -9.23
CA GLN A 303 19.43 -6.72 -8.23
C GLN A 303 19.64 -7.32 -6.84
N GLU A 304 18.73 -8.19 -6.40
CA GLU A 304 18.85 -8.86 -5.09
C GLU A 304 20.12 -9.71 -4.98
N ALA A 305 20.51 -10.37 -6.08
CA ALA A 305 21.72 -11.19 -6.11
C ALA A 305 23.00 -10.36 -6.08
N LEU A 306 23.03 -9.19 -6.75
CA LEU A 306 24.17 -8.26 -6.73
C LEU A 306 24.32 -7.53 -5.38
N GLU A 307 23.22 -7.30 -4.67
CA GLU A 307 23.24 -6.67 -3.35
C GLU A 307 23.67 -7.62 -2.22
N LEU A 308 23.59 -8.94 -2.43
CA LEU A 308 23.84 -9.93 -1.40
C LEU A 308 25.25 -9.82 -0.76
N PRO A 309 26.34 -9.68 -1.54
CA PRO A 309 27.68 -9.50 -1.00
C PRO A 309 27.82 -8.22 -0.17
N ALA A 310 27.22 -7.11 -0.64
CA ALA A 310 27.23 -5.84 0.07
C ALA A 310 26.52 -5.96 1.43
N ARG A 311 25.32 -6.57 1.45
CA ARG A 311 24.58 -6.83 2.69
C ARG A 311 25.36 -7.74 3.65
N ALA A 312 25.98 -8.80 3.12
CA ALA A 312 26.80 -9.71 3.93
C ALA A 312 28.03 -9.00 4.52
N ALA A 313 28.66 -8.08 3.76
CA ALA A 313 29.77 -7.27 4.24
C ALA A 313 29.34 -6.28 5.33
N GLU A 314 28.18 -5.64 5.18
CA GLU A 314 27.60 -4.78 6.21
C GLU A 314 27.28 -5.56 7.48
N ASP A 315 26.66 -6.74 7.37
CA ASP A 315 26.37 -7.60 8.51
C ASP A 315 27.63 -8.09 9.22
N ALA A 316 28.69 -8.38 8.45
CA ALA A 316 29.99 -8.73 9.01
C ALA A 316 30.63 -7.53 9.73
N ARG A 317 30.50 -6.33 9.17
CA ARG A 317 30.95 -5.09 9.81
C ARG A 317 30.22 -4.83 11.12
N ARG A 318 28.89 -4.90 11.14
CA ARG A 318 28.07 -4.75 12.35
C ARG A 318 28.46 -5.77 13.43
N ARG A 319 28.73 -7.02 13.02
CA ARG A 319 29.21 -8.06 13.95
C ARG A 319 30.59 -7.74 14.54
N ARG A 320 31.50 -7.17 13.74
CA ARG A 320 32.83 -6.74 14.23
C ARG A 320 32.74 -5.56 15.18
N GLU A 321 31.89 -4.58 14.87
CA GLU A 321 31.64 -3.42 15.73
C GLU A 321 31.04 -3.86 17.07
N ALA A 322 30.01 -4.72 17.04
CA ALA A 322 29.42 -5.27 18.24
C ALA A 322 30.39 -6.14 19.07
N ALA A 323 31.28 -6.89 18.41
CA ALA A 323 32.32 -7.66 19.10
C ALA A 323 33.37 -6.74 19.76
N ALA A 324 33.79 -5.68 19.08
CA ALA A 324 34.72 -4.70 19.63
C ALA A 324 34.12 -3.90 20.79
N GLU A 325 32.82 -3.59 20.73
CA GLU A 325 32.09 -2.94 21.83
C GLU A 325 32.00 -3.86 23.06
N ARG A 326 31.66 -5.13 22.86
CA ARG A 326 31.66 -6.13 23.95
C ARG A 326 33.03 -6.25 24.61
N GLU A 327 34.09 -6.30 23.80
CA GLU A 327 35.46 -6.37 24.33
C GLU A 327 35.85 -5.10 25.13
N ARG A 328 35.39 -3.92 24.71
CA ARG A 328 35.58 -2.67 25.47
C ARG A 328 34.88 -2.73 26.82
N LEU A 329 33.61 -3.11 26.84
CA LEU A 329 32.83 -3.23 28.08
C LEU A 329 33.42 -4.29 29.03
N GLU A 330 33.93 -5.40 28.50
CA GLU A 330 34.60 -6.42 29.30
C GLU A 330 35.90 -5.92 29.94
N ARG A 331 36.69 -5.10 29.21
CA ARG A 331 37.91 -4.47 29.76
C ARG A 331 37.59 -3.42 30.81
N GLU A 332 36.56 -2.60 30.58
CA GLU A 332 36.09 -1.62 31.56
C GLU A 332 35.62 -2.33 32.84
N ALA A 333 34.78 -3.36 32.71
CA ALA A 333 34.34 -4.17 33.85
C ALA A 333 35.49 -4.90 34.55
N ALA A 334 36.53 -5.33 33.83
CA ALA A 334 37.73 -5.92 34.44
C ALA A 334 38.53 -4.88 35.25
N ALA A 335 38.70 -3.66 34.73
CA ALA A 335 39.37 -2.57 35.44
C ALA A 335 38.58 -2.12 36.69
N GLU A 336 37.24 -2.07 36.61
CA GLU A 336 36.37 -1.81 37.77
C GLU A 336 36.50 -2.90 38.84
N ARG A 337 36.64 -4.17 38.44
CA ARG A 337 36.88 -5.26 39.39
C ARG A 337 38.24 -5.16 40.06
N GLU A 338 39.28 -4.85 39.29
CA GLU A 338 40.64 -4.68 39.83
C GLU A 338 40.69 -3.53 40.84
N THR A 339 40.12 -2.37 40.51
CA THR A 339 40.02 -1.23 41.43
C THR A 339 39.19 -1.55 42.68
N ALA A 340 38.06 -2.27 42.54
CA ALA A 340 37.27 -2.71 43.69
C ALA A 340 38.03 -3.71 44.59
N GLU A 341 38.82 -4.61 44.00
CA GLU A 341 39.68 -5.53 44.75
C GLU A 341 40.80 -4.80 45.49
N GLU A 342 41.42 -3.78 44.89
CA GLU A 342 42.42 -2.93 45.53
C GLU A 342 41.84 -2.15 46.71
N ILE A 343 40.66 -1.53 46.55
CA ILE A 343 39.96 -0.83 47.63
C ILE A 343 39.65 -1.79 48.77
N ALA A 344 39.09 -2.97 48.46
CA ALA A 344 38.78 -3.98 49.48
C ALA A 344 40.05 -4.52 50.18
N ALA A 345 41.18 -4.60 49.49
CA ALA A 345 42.46 -4.97 50.08
C ALA A 345 42.99 -3.88 51.03
N ALA A 346 42.88 -2.61 50.63
CA ALA A 346 43.25 -1.46 51.45
C ALA A 346 42.42 -1.37 52.74
N GLU A 347 41.10 -1.55 52.65
CA GLU A 347 40.20 -1.59 53.82
C GLU A 347 40.57 -2.72 54.79
N ARG A 348 40.88 -3.92 54.27
CA ARG A 348 41.33 -5.04 55.11
C ARG A 348 42.67 -4.76 55.77
N ALA A 349 43.58 -4.04 55.12
CA ALA A 349 44.85 -3.64 55.70
C ALA A 349 44.64 -2.60 56.83
N ALA A 350 43.83 -1.57 56.58
CA ALA A 350 43.46 -0.57 57.58
C ALA A 350 42.79 -1.20 58.81
N ALA A 351 41.83 -2.12 58.62
CA ALA A 351 41.16 -2.81 59.72
C ALA A 351 42.14 -3.66 60.57
N ARG A 352 43.17 -4.25 59.96
CA ARG A 352 44.22 -4.98 60.68
C ARG A 352 45.10 -4.04 61.51
N GLU A 353 45.40 -2.87 60.96
CA GLU A 353 46.19 -1.85 61.65
C GLU A 353 45.41 -1.26 62.84
N GLU A 354 44.13 -0.93 62.65
CA GLU A 354 43.23 -0.51 63.74
C GLU A 354 43.12 -1.58 64.84
N ALA A 355 42.95 -2.85 64.47
CA ALA A 355 42.90 -3.94 65.44
C ALA A 355 44.21 -4.08 66.25
N ARG A 356 45.36 -3.84 65.61
CA ARG A 356 46.67 -3.84 66.27
C ARG A 356 46.80 -2.66 67.22
N LEU A 357 46.46 -1.44 66.78
CA LEU A 357 46.46 -0.25 67.62
C LEU A 357 45.50 -0.38 68.81
N ALA A 358 44.33 -0.99 68.62
CA ALA A 358 43.37 -1.25 69.70
C ALA A 358 43.86 -2.36 70.66
N ALA A 359 44.67 -3.32 70.20
CA ALA A 359 45.32 -4.29 71.07
C ALA A 359 46.44 -3.63 71.89
N ASP A 360 47.29 -2.84 71.25
CA ASP A 360 48.38 -2.10 71.90
C ASP A 360 47.84 -1.09 72.92
N GLY A 361 46.76 -0.37 72.58
CA GLY A 361 46.07 0.54 73.49
C GLY A 361 45.46 -0.17 74.72
N ARG A 362 44.94 -1.39 74.55
CA ARG A 362 44.46 -2.21 75.68
C ARG A 362 45.60 -2.68 76.59
N VAL A 363 46.75 -3.03 76.02
CA VAL A 363 47.95 -3.41 76.80
C VAL A 363 48.48 -2.20 77.56
N GLN A 364 48.58 -1.03 76.93
CA GLN A 364 48.99 0.20 77.60
C GLN A 364 48.01 0.63 78.69
N ALA A 365 46.69 0.53 78.46
CA ALA A 365 45.69 0.82 79.48
C ALA A 365 45.78 -0.14 80.68
N ALA A 366 46.06 -1.42 80.45
CA ALA A 366 46.31 -2.39 81.52
C ALA A 366 47.59 -2.07 82.31
N GLN A 367 48.67 -1.69 81.61
CA GLN A 367 49.93 -1.26 82.24
C GLN A 367 49.77 0.06 83.01
N ALA A 368 49.01 1.03 82.49
CA ALA A 368 48.73 2.29 83.16
C ALA A 368 47.83 2.10 84.38
N ALA A 369 46.86 1.18 84.35
CA ALA A 369 46.07 0.81 85.52
C ALA A 369 46.93 0.14 86.60
N GLN A 370 47.89 -0.70 86.20
CA GLN A 370 48.84 -1.34 87.11
C GLN A 370 49.87 -0.32 87.66
N ALA A 371 50.33 0.61 86.84
CA ALA A 371 51.23 1.69 87.23
C ALA A 371 50.52 2.78 88.07
N ALA A 372 49.22 3.01 87.89
CA ALA A 372 48.43 3.87 88.76
C ALA A 372 48.21 3.22 90.14
N GLN A 373 48.06 1.89 90.20
CA GLN A 373 48.08 1.14 91.46
C GLN A 373 49.47 1.14 92.13
N ALA A 374 50.56 1.15 91.37
CA ALA A 374 51.92 1.26 91.89
C ALA A 374 52.31 2.72 92.27
N GLY A 375 51.85 3.71 91.52
CA GLY A 375 52.10 5.14 91.73
C GLY A 375 51.31 5.71 92.91
N GLN A 376 50.13 5.17 93.21
CA GLN A 376 49.42 5.45 94.47
C GLN A 376 50.21 4.95 95.71
N ALA A 377 51.17 4.03 95.54
CA ALA A 377 52.09 3.59 96.59
C ALA A 377 53.46 4.32 96.59
N GLU A 378 53.87 4.97 95.50
CA GLU A 378 55.20 5.60 95.38
C GLU A 378 55.19 7.14 95.42
N VAL A 379 54.05 7.81 95.14
CA VAL A 379 53.89 9.27 95.30
C VAL A 379 53.84 9.71 96.77
N ALA A 380 53.75 8.76 97.70
CA ALA A 380 53.95 9.00 99.14
C ALA A 380 55.44 9.06 99.57
N ALA A 381 56.41 8.77 98.69
CA ALA A 381 57.79 8.49 99.14
C ALA A 381 58.93 9.29 98.49
N ARG A 382 58.71 10.14 97.46
CA ARG A 382 59.83 10.81 96.76
C ARG A 382 59.61 12.28 96.39
N SER A 383 59.13 13.07 97.34
CA SER A 383 59.58 14.45 97.42
C SER A 383 61.05 14.47 97.89
N GLN A 384 61.95 15.04 97.07
CA GLN A 384 63.35 15.46 97.33
C GLN A 384 64.44 14.70 96.52
N VAL A 385 65.44 15.31 95.86
CA VAL A 385 65.75 16.69 95.41
C VAL A 385 67.02 16.60 94.51
N ALA A 386 67.07 17.43 93.47
CA ALA A 386 68.23 18.06 92.82
C ALA A 386 69.55 17.27 92.60
N ALA A 387 69.64 16.57 91.48
CA ALA A 387 70.90 16.40 90.72
C ALA A 387 70.67 16.25 89.20
N ALA A 388 69.54 16.73 88.68
CA ALA A 388 69.16 16.58 87.27
C ALA A 388 69.23 17.90 86.45
N GLU A 389 69.47 19.05 87.10
CA GLU A 389 69.11 20.36 86.53
C GLU A 389 70.14 20.98 85.55
N ARG A 390 71.29 20.36 85.27
CA ARG A 390 72.25 20.89 84.26
C ARG A 390 72.43 20.02 83.02
N ALA A 391 72.09 18.73 83.09
CA ALA A 391 71.87 17.90 81.89
C ALA A 391 70.45 18.13 81.34
N ALA A 392 69.47 18.33 82.23
CA ALA A 392 68.09 18.62 81.83
C ALA A 392 67.96 19.93 81.04
N THR A 393 68.70 21.01 81.31
CA THR A 393 68.50 22.28 80.57
C THR A 393 69.05 22.25 79.14
N ALA A 394 70.11 21.48 78.87
CA ALA A 394 70.65 21.30 77.52
C ALA A 394 69.84 20.28 76.71
N GLU A 395 69.37 19.20 77.34
CA GLU A 395 68.45 18.25 76.72
C GLU A 395 67.06 18.86 76.52
N VAL A 396 66.55 19.69 77.44
CA VAL A 396 65.29 20.43 77.27
C VAL A 396 65.42 21.47 76.17
N ALA A 397 66.51 22.23 76.08
CA ALA A 397 66.69 23.20 74.99
C ALA A 397 66.88 22.52 73.61
N ALA A 398 67.61 21.41 73.52
CA ALA A 398 67.75 20.63 72.29
C ALA A 398 66.45 19.90 71.92
N ALA A 399 65.70 19.39 72.90
CA ALA A 399 64.38 18.80 72.70
C ALA A 399 63.33 19.85 72.33
N GLU A 400 63.38 21.06 72.87
CA GLU A 400 62.51 22.18 72.50
C GLU A 400 62.80 22.66 71.09
N ALA A 401 64.07 22.79 70.69
CA ALA A 401 64.44 23.15 69.32
C ALA A 401 64.06 22.05 68.31
N ALA A 402 64.27 20.77 68.65
CA ALA A 402 63.83 19.64 67.84
C ALA A 402 62.29 19.53 67.77
N ALA A 403 61.59 19.80 68.88
CA ALA A 403 60.14 19.83 68.94
C ALA A 403 59.54 21.01 68.14
N GLN A 404 60.18 22.19 68.17
CA GLN A 404 59.77 23.33 67.35
C GLN A 404 60.01 23.08 65.86
N ALA A 405 61.14 22.48 65.49
CA ALA A 405 61.41 22.10 64.10
C ALA A 405 60.45 21.00 63.61
N ALA A 406 60.16 20.00 64.46
CA ALA A 406 59.17 18.97 64.16
C ALA A 406 57.75 19.54 64.06
N ALA A 407 57.38 20.50 64.91
CA ALA A 407 56.09 21.17 64.86
C ALA A 407 55.94 22.06 63.61
N GLN A 408 57.00 22.75 63.18
CA GLN A 408 57.01 23.52 61.93
C GLN A 408 56.95 22.60 60.70
N ALA A 409 57.66 21.47 60.71
CA ALA A 409 57.60 20.48 59.62
C ALA A 409 56.23 19.78 59.55
N ALA A 410 55.61 19.47 60.70
CA ALA A 410 54.26 18.93 60.77
C ALA A 410 53.22 19.95 60.27
N GLY A 411 53.32 21.22 60.70
CA GLY A 411 52.44 22.29 60.22
C GLY A 411 52.55 22.53 58.71
N ALA A 412 53.77 22.47 58.15
CA ALA A 412 53.98 22.58 56.71
C ALA A 412 53.42 21.35 55.94
N ALA A 413 53.56 20.14 56.49
CA ALA A 413 53.00 18.92 55.91
C ALA A 413 51.47 18.93 55.93
N ASP A 414 50.84 19.39 57.01
CA ASP A 414 49.39 19.50 57.14
C ASP A 414 48.78 20.48 56.14
N VAL A 415 49.45 21.62 55.92
CA VAL A 415 49.04 22.61 54.90
C VAL A 415 49.14 22.02 53.49
N ALA A 416 50.24 21.34 53.17
CA ALA A 416 50.42 20.69 51.87
C ALA A 416 49.38 19.55 51.64
N GLN A 417 49.06 18.77 52.68
CA GLN A 417 48.03 17.74 52.60
C GLN A 417 46.62 18.33 52.43
N ALA A 418 46.33 19.46 53.09
CA ALA A 418 45.05 20.16 52.95
C ALA A 418 44.87 20.76 51.55
N GLU A 419 45.93 21.30 50.96
CA GLU A 419 45.92 21.80 49.58
C GLU A 419 45.72 20.66 48.56
N ALA A 420 46.45 19.55 48.71
CA ALA A 420 46.28 18.37 47.86
C ALA A 420 44.85 17.78 47.92
N ARG A 421 44.24 17.72 49.12
CA ARG A 421 42.84 17.29 49.28
C ARG A 421 41.86 18.24 48.61
N ARG A 422 42.09 19.55 48.65
CA ARG A 422 41.25 20.55 47.97
C ARG A 422 41.35 20.43 46.45
N GLU A 423 42.54 20.17 45.91
CA GLU A 423 42.73 19.95 44.47
C GLU A 423 42.05 18.66 43.99
N MET A 424 42.17 17.57 44.75
CA MET A 424 41.48 16.31 44.44
C MET A 424 39.96 16.49 44.46
N ALA A 425 39.41 17.11 45.52
CA ALA A 425 37.99 17.41 45.62
C ALA A 425 37.51 18.33 44.48
N ALA A 426 38.34 19.28 44.03
CA ALA A 426 38.03 20.14 42.89
C ALA A 426 38.00 19.37 41.56
N ARG A 427 38.89 18.38 41.37
CA ARG A 427 38.90 17.51 40.19
C ARG A 427 37.69 16.57 40.16
N GLU A 428 37.38 15.92 41.27
CA GLU A 428 36.20 15.06 41.42
C GLU A 428 34.91 15.86 41.16
N ALA A 429 34.80 17.08 41.70
CA ALA A 429 33.66 17.95 41.43
C ALA A 429 33.57 18.39 39.96
N ALA A 430 34.71 18.57 39.27
CA ALA A 430 34.74 18.89 37.85
C ALA A 430 34.34 17.69 36.97
N GLU A 431 34.77 16.48 37.32
CA GLU A 431 34.40 15.23 36.64
C GLU A 431 32.91 14.91 36.85
N ALA A 432 32.40 15.05 38.07
CA ALA A 432 30.98 14.89 38.38
C ALA A 432 30.10 15.87 37.57
N ARG A 433 30.56 17.12 37.38
CA ARG A 433 29.86 18.10 36.53
C ARG A 433 29.88 17.72 35.05
N ARG A 434 30.97 17.13 34.55
CA ARG A 434 31.06 16.65 33.16
C ARG A 434 30.12 15.45 32.93
N ALA A 435 30.14 14.47 33.83
CA ALA A 435 29.22 13.34 33.78
C ALA A 435 27.74 13.78 33.87
N ALA A 436 27.43 14.76 34.74
CA ALA A 436 26.09 15.34 34.81
C ALA A 436 25.69 16.09 33.52
N ALA A 437 26.64 16.78 32.87
CA ALA A 437 26.38 17.46 31.60
C ALA A 437 26.19 16.47 30.43
N GLU A 438 26.93 15.36 30.40
CA GLU A 438 26.79 14.30 29.40
C GLU A 438 25.46 13.57 29.54
N THR A 439 25.08 13.21 30.76
CA THR A 439 23.77 12.61 31.05
C THR A 439 22.61 13.55 30.70
N ALA A 440 22.73 14.85 30.99
CA ALA A 440 21.74 15.85 30.57
C ALA A 440 21.64 15.99 29.03
N ARG A 441 22.76 15.91 28.32
CA ARG A 441 22.77 15.93 26.84
C ARG A 441 22.13 14.68 26.25
N ALA A 442 22.47 13.50 26.77
CA ALA A 442 21.84 12.25 26.35
C ALA A 442 20.33 12.26 26.62
N ALA A 443 19.89 12.78 27.77
CA ALA A 443 18.46 12.96 28.07
C ALA A 443 17.78 13.91 27.07
N ALA A 444 18.40 15.06 26.77
CA ALA A 444 17.86 16.02 25.79
C ALA A 444 17.77 15.42 24.37
N GLU A 445 18.77 14.64 23.94
CA GLU A 445 18.74 13.94 22.65
C GLU A 445 17.61 12.90 22.58
N THR A 446 17.37 12.16 23.68
CA THR A 446 16.25 11.22 23.73
C THR A 446 14.89 11.92 23.69
N GLU A 447 14.77 13.09 24.32
CA GLU A 447 13.55 13.90 24.31
C GLU A 447 13.30 14.50 22.92
N GLN A 448 14.34 14.98 22.23
CA GLN A 448 14.26 15.45 20.84
C GLN A 448 13.86 14.31 19.89
N ALA A 449 14.49 13.14 19.99
CA ALA A 449 14.13 11.98 19.18
C ALA A 449 12.69 11.49 19.46
N ALA A 450 12.21 11.62 20.70
CA ALA A 450 10.82 11.34 21.06
C ALA A 450 9.86 12.38 20.47
N ALA A 451 10.23 13.66 20.50
CA ALA A 451 9.44 14.75 19.91
C ALA A 451 9.34 14.62 18.38
N GLU A 452 10.42 14.30 17.68
CA GLU A 452 10.42 14.05 16.23
C GLU A 452 9.54 12.85 15.84
N LYS A 453 9.60 11.77 16.64
CA LYS A 453 8.70 10.61 16.47
C LYS A 453 7.24 10.97 16.71
N ALA A 454 6.96 11.80 17.71
CA ALA A 454 5.60 12.29 17.99
C ALA A 454 5.09 13.17 16.84
N GLN A 455 5.92 14.06 16.29
CA GLN A 455 5.57 14.91 15.16
C GLN A 455 5.29 14.11 13.89
N SER A 456 6.17 13.16 13.55
CA SER A 456 5.96 12.28 12.38
C SER A 456 4.72 11.40 12.53
N ALA A 457 4.44 10.88 13.74
CA ALA A 457 3.22 10.15 14.02
C ALA A 457 1.96 11.03 13.90
N ALA A 458 2.01 12.27 14.38
CA ALA A 458 0.93 13.24 14.25
C ALA A 458 0.67 13.61 12.78
N GLU A 459 1.73 13.76 11.97
CA GLU A 459 1.60 14.03 10.54
C GLU A 459 0.95 12.87 9.78
N ILE A 460 1.36 11.62 10.08
CA ILE A 460 0.76 10.41 9.50
C ILE A 460 -0.73 10.33 9.89
N ALA A 461 -1.06 10.57 11.16
CA ALA A 461 -2.44 10.58 11.64
C ALA A 461 -3.28 11.68 10.95
N ALA A 462 -2.72 12.89 10.77
CA ALA A 462 -3.39 13.98 10.06
C ALA A 462 -3.62 13.66 8.58
N ARG A 463 -2.66 13.00 7.91
CA ARG A 463 -2.82 12.53 6.52
C ARG A 463 -3.89 11.44 6.42
N ALA A 464 -3.93 10.49 7.35
CA ALA A 464 -4.97 9.47 7.40
C ALA A 464 -6.38 10.08 7.58
N ALA A 465 -6.52 11.03 8.51
CA ALA A 465 -7.79 11.72 8.76
C ALA A 465 -8.25 12.61 7.58
N ARG A 466 -7.33 13.12 6.74
CA ARG A 466 -7.68 13.80 5.49
C ARG A 466 -8.25 12.81 4.48
N LEU A 467 -7.57 11.69 4.27
CA LEU A 467 -8.01 10.64 3.34
C LEU A 467 -9.37 10.04 3.72
N GLU A 468 -9.65 9.89 5.02
CA GLU A 468 -10.97 9.44 5.49
C GLU A 468 -12.07 10.45 5.19
N ARG A 469 -11.83 11.75 5.43
CA ARG A 469 -12.79 12.81 5.07
C ARG A 469 -13.06 12.86 3.57
N ASP A 470 -12.01 12.74 2.75
CA ASP A 470 -12.17 12.73 1.29
C ASP A 470 -13.01 11.52 0.84
N ARG A 471 -12.79 10.33 1.42
CA ARG A 471 -13.62 9.15 1.17
C ARG A 471 -15.08 9.34 1.59
N GLU A 472 -15.33 10.01 2.72
CA GLU A 472 -16.70 10.32 3.16
C GLU A 472 -17.40 11.30 2.21
N LEU A 473 -16.68 12.31 1.73
CA LEU A 473 -17.19 13.25 0.73
C LEU A 473 -17.50 12.54 -0.59
N ASP A 474 -16.61 11.67 -1.07
CA ASP A 474 -16.83 10.87 -2.26
C ASP A 474 -18.04 9.94 -2.12
N GLN A 475 -18.22 9.33 -0.94
CA GLN A 475 -19.39 8.49 -0.66
C GLN A 475 -20.70 9.29 -0.66
N LYS A 476 -20.70 10.49 -0.09
CA LYS A 476 -21.87 11.40 -0.11
C LYS A 476 -22.20 11.83 -1.54
N ALA A 477 -21.20 12.27 -2.31
CA ALA A 477 -21.37 12.65 -3.71
C ALA A 477 -21.88 11.47 -4.56
N ALA A 478 -21.36 10.25 -4.33
CA ALA A 478 -21.85 9.05 -5.01
C ALA A 478 -23.30 8.70 -4.62
N ALA A 479 -23.69 8.92 -3.36
CA ALA A 479 -25.07 8.69 -2.91
C ALA A 479 -26.04 9.71 -3.51
N GLU A 480 -25.66 10.99 -3.57
CA GLU A 480 -26.45 12.05 -4.22
C GLU A 480 -26.61 11.79 -5.71
N ALA A 481 -25.52 11.42 -6.41
CA ALA A 481 -25.57 11.06 -7.83
C ALA A 481 -26.51 9.86 -8.09
N ARG A 482 -26.54 8.87 -7.19
CA ARG A 482 -27.48 7.73 -7.31
C ARG A 482 -28.93 8.15 -7.09
N ARG A 483 -29.20 9.08 -6.17
CA ARG A 483 -30.56 9.61 -5.95
C ARG A 483 -31.04 10.38 -7.17
N ALA A 484 -30.22 11.28 -7.70
CA ALA A 484 -30.54 12.03 -8.92
C ALA A 484 -30.77 11.10 -10.13
N ALA A 485 -29.97 10.04 -10.28
CA ALA A 485 -30.18 9.05 -11.33
C ALA A 485 -31.51 8.29 -11.16
N ALA A 486 -31.86 7.90 -9.92
CA ALA A 486 -33.11 7.22 -9.64
C ALA A 486 -34.35 8.13 -9.83
N GLU A 487 -34.23 9.42 -9.53
CA GLU A 487 -35.25 10.43 -9.82
C GLU A 487 -35.44 10.59 -11.33
N ALA A 488 -34.35 10.77 -12.09
CA ALA A 488 -34.43 10.85 -13.55
C ALA A 488 -35.01 9.58 -14.20
N GLU A 489 -34.73 8.39 -13.66
CA GLU A 489 -35.34 7.14 -14.12
C GLU A 489 -36.84 7.09 -13.84
N ARG A 490 -37.30 7.63 -12.70
CA ARG A 490 -38.73 7.73 -12.38
C ARG A 490 -39.44 8.70 -13.31
N ASP A 491 -38.85 9.88 -13.53
CA ASP A 491 -39.40 10.88 -14.44
C ASP A 491 -39.48 10.34 -15.87
N ALA A 492 -38.44 9.61 -16.32
CA ALA A 492 -38.46 8.95 -17.63
C ALA A 492 -39.49 7.81 -17.70
N ALA A 493 -39.73 7.08 -16.61
CA ALA A 493 -40.75 6.05 -16.56
C ALA A 493 -42.17 6.64 -16.55
N GLU A 494 -42.38 7.77 -15.87
CA GLU A 494 -43.63 8.52 -15.87
C GLU A 494 -43.94 9.07 -17.26
N ALA A 495 -42.97 9.74 -17.90
CA ALA A 495 -43.12 10.22 -19.28
C ALA A 495 -43.47 9.10 -20.28
N ARG A 496 -42.92 7.89 -20.11
CA ARG A 496 -43.28 6.72 -20.94
C ARG A 496 -44.70 6.23 -20.67
N ARG A 497 -45.18 6.31 -19.43
CA ARG A 497 -46.57 5.95 -19.09
C ARG A 497 -47.53 6.94 -19.71
N ASP A 498 -47.26 8.24 -19.56
CA ASP A 498 -48.09 9.30 -20.14
C ASP A 498 -48.16 9.18 -21.67
N ALA A 499 -47.02 8.92 -22.33
CA ALA A 499 -46.98 8.67 -23.76
C ALA A 499 -47.83 7.44 -24.17
N ALA A 500 -47.73 6.34 -23.42
CA ALA A 500 -48.52 5.13 -23.68
C ALA A 500 -50.03 5.35 -23.45
N GLU A 501 -50.41 6.18 -22.46
CA GLU A 501 -51.80 6.55 -22.23
C GLU A 501 -52.37 7.42 -23.37
N ILE A 502 -51.58 8.37 -23.88
CA ILE A 502 -51.94 9.19 -25.06
C ILE A 502 -52.13 8.30 -26.28
N GLU A 503 -51.23 7.34 -26.53
CA GLU A 503 -51.35 6.40 -27.64
C GLU A 503 -52.60 5.52 -27.53
N LEU A 504 -52.88 5.00 -26.33
CA LEU A 504 -54.08 4.20 -26.08
C LEU A 504 -55.36 5.02 -26.31
N ARG A 505 -55.36 6.29 -25.88
CA ARG A 505 -56.49 7.21 -26.09
C ARG A 505 -56.68 7.51 -27.57
N ALA A 506 -55.59 7.78 -28.29
CA ALA A 506 -55.63 8.01 -29.74
C ALA A 506 -56.17 6.78 -30.49
N ALA A 507 -55.70 5.57 -30.17
CA ALA A 507 -56.19 4.33 -30.78
C ALA A 507 -57.71 4.14 -30.56
N ARG A 508 -58.21 4.45 -29.37
CA ARG A 508 -59.65 4.39 -29.07
C ARG A 508 -60.46 5.40 -29.89
N LEU A 509 -59.95 6.60 -30.10
CA LEU A 509 -60.60 7.62 -30.95
C LEU A 509 -60.60 7.20 -32.43
N GLU A 510 -59.48 6.67 -32.92
CA GLU A 510 -59.35 6.17 -34.29
C GLU A 510 -60.33 5.01 -34.57
N ASP A 511 -60.53 4.12 -33.59
CA ASP A 511 -61.52 3.03 -33.67
C ASP A 511 -62.96 3.57 -33.64
N ALA A 512 -63.25 4.57 -32.81
CA ALA A 512 -64.56 5.22 -32.76
C ALA A 512 -64.92 5.94 -34.08
N ALA A 513 -63.93 6.56 -34.74
CA ALA A 513 -64.09 7.22 -36.04
C ALA A 513 -64.08 6.27 -37.25
N ARG A 514 -63.85 4.96 -37.05
CA ARG A 514 -63.81 3.94 -38.12
C ARG A 514 -62.83 4.25 -39.25
N LEU A 515 -61.67 4.81 -38.90
CA LEU A 515 -60.64 5.17 -39.88
C LEU A 515 -60.06 3.96 -40.62
N SER A 516 -59.72 4.19 -41.89
CA SER A 516 -59.04 3.20 -42.72
C SER A 516 -57.61 2.91 -42.25
N PRO A 517 -57.03 1.74 -42.60
CA PRO A 517 -55.65 1.40 -42.22
C PRO A 517 -54.61 2.43 -42.69
N ARG A 518 -54.84 3.09 -43.84
CA ARG A 518 -53.94 4.13 -44.37
C ARG A 518 -53.99 5.39 -43.52
N GLU A 519 -55.18 5.84 -43.14
CA GLU A 519 -55.38 7.02 -42.29
C GLU A 519 -54.79 6.84 -40.89
N ARG A 520 -54.87 5.63 -40.32
CA ARG A 520 -54.21 5.27 -39.05
C ARG A 520 -52.68 5.33 -39.18
N THR A 521 -52.15 4.88 -40.32
CA THR A 521 -50.72 4.90 -40.61
C THR A 521 -50.21 6.35 -40.73
N VAL A 522 -50.95 7.22 -41.41
CA VAL A 522 -50.63 8.65 -41.53
C VAL A 522 -50.63 9.34 -40.16
N ARG A 523 -51.65 9.09 -39.31
CA ARG A 523 -51.71 9.62 -37.93
C ARG A 523 -50.58 9.10 -37.04
N ARG A 524 -50.15 7.85 -37.23
CA ARG A 524 -48.97 7.30 -36.55
C ARG A 524 -47.69 8.02 -36.97
N VAL A 525 -47.52 8.31 -38.26
CA VAL A 525 -46.39 9.09 -38.76
C VAL A 525 -46.44 10.55 -38.27
N ALA A 526 -47.63 11.14 -38.17
CA ALA A 526 -47.82 12.48 -37.60
C ALA A 526 -47.39 12.55 -36.12
N ARG A 527 -47.74 11.53 -35.32
CA ARG A 527 -47.25 11.38 -33.93
C ARG A 527 -45.72 11.26 -33.90
N LEU A 528 -45.14 10.46 -34.79
CA LEU A 528 -43.69 10.27 -34.88
C LEU A 528 -42.95 11.57 -35.22
N ILE A 529 -43.53 12.41 -36.08
CA ILE A 529 -42.98 13.74 -36.41
C ILE A 529 -43.01 14.67 -35.18
N LEU A 530 -44.08 14.64 -34.39
CA LEU A 530 -44.19 15.45 -33.17
C LEU A 530 -43.21 15.00 -32.08
N THR A 531 -43.01 13.68 -31.90
CA THR A 531 -42.20 13.13 -30.82
C THR A 531 -40.71 13.07 -31.15
N GLU A 532 -40.32 12.68 -32.38
CA GLU A 532 -38.92 12.48 -32.75
C GLU A 532 -38.32 13.66 -33.52
N ALA A 533 -39.14 14.44 -34.25
CA ALA A 533 -38.68 15.53 -35.09
C ALA A 533 -39.15 16.92 -34.62
N GLY A 534 -39.74 17.02 -33.43
CA GLY A 534 -40.19 18.29 -32.83
C GLY A 534 -41.22 19.04 -33.68
N GLY A 535 -42.00 18.33 -34.50
CA GLY A 535 -42.99 18.91 -35.41
C GLY A 535 -42.46 19.27 -36.79
N ALA A 536 -41.17 19.06 -37.09
CA ALA A 536 -40.61 19.30 -38.42
C ALA A 536 -40.67 18.01 -39.27
N PRO A 537 -41.50 17.94 -40.33
CA PRO A 537 -41.66 16.70 -41.11
C PRO A 537 -40.36 16.23 -41.78
N GLU A 538 -39.54 17.16 -42.26
CA GLU A 538 -38.26 16.87 -42.90
C GLU A 538 -37.16 16.41 -41.93
N GLY A 539 -37.37 16.61 -40.62
CA GLY A 539 -36.47 16.10 -39.58
C GLY A 539 -36.59 14.59 -39.36
N LEU A 540 -37.62 13.94 -39.92
CA LEU A 540 -37.85 12.51 -39.80
C LEU A 540 -37.36 11.77 -41.06
N PRO A 541 -36.33 10.89 -40.94
CA PRO A 541 -35.81 10.11 -42.08
C PRO A 541 -36.86 9.17 -42.67
N LEU A 542 -36.83 8.99 -43.99
CA LEU A 542 -37.77 8.11 -44.70
C LEU A 542 -37.58 6.65 -44.28
N GLU A 543 -36.36 6.26 -43.92
CA GLU A 543 -36.02 4.93 -43.41
C GLU A 543 -36.69 4.65 -42.06
N ARG A 544 -36.79 5.67 -41.20
CA ARG A 544 -37.46 5.57 -39.88
C ARG A 544 -38.96 5.38 -40.05
N ILE A 545 -39.56 6.12 -40.98
CA ILE A 545 -40.99 5.98 -41.34
C ILE A 545 -41.28 4.62 -41.96
N ALA A 546 -40.41 4.16 -42.87
CA ALA A 546 -40.52 2.84 -43.50
C ALA A 546 -40.45 1.71 -42.46
N GLN A 547 -39.53 1.82 -41.49
CA GLN A 547 -39.39 0.86 -40.40
C GLN A 547 -40.62 0.83 -39.48
N GLU A 548 -41.15 1.99 -39.11
CA GLU A 548 -42.30 2.08 -38.20
C GLU A 548 -43.62 1.64 -38.86
N THR A 549 -43.78 1.93 -40.15
CA THR A 549 -45.02 1.61 -40.90
C THR A 549 -44.96 0.27 -41.62
N GLY A 550 -43.80 -0.39 -41.63
CA GLY A 550 -43.60 -1.70 -42.26
C GLY A 550 -43.61 -1.68 -43.79
N VAL A 551 -43.46 -0.51 -44.43
CA VAL A 551 -43.42 -0.39 -45.90
C VAL A 551 -41.99 -0.48 -46.41
N SER A 552 -41.78 -1.29 -47.45
CA SER A 552 -40.45 -1.48 -48.06
C SER A 552 -40.08 -0.39 -49.09
N SER A 553 -41.03 0.48 -49.44
CA SER A 553 -40.87 1.50 -50.49
C SER A 553 -40.64 2.88 -49.87
N SER A 554 -39.51 3.50 -50.22
CA SER A 554 -39.19 4.89 -49.83
C SER A 554 -40.19 5.90 -50.42
N ALA A 555 -40.78 5.60 -51.57
CA ALA A 555 -41.83 6.42 -52.17
C ALA A 555 -43.09 6.44 -51.30
N THR A 556 -43.51 5.27 -50.78
CA THR A 556 -44.68 5.15 -49.90
C THR A 556 -44.43 5.80 -48.54
N ALA A 557 -43.21 5.67 -47.99
CA ALA A 557 -42.83 6.37 -46.77
C ALA A 557 -42.84 7.90 -46.95
N SER A 558 -42.41 8.40 -48.11
CA SER A 558 -42.46 9.83 -48.46
C SER A 558 -43.88 10.36 -48.61
N GLU A 559 -44.79 9.56 -49.18
CA GLU A 559 -46.22 9.89 -49.22
C GLU A 559 -46.82 9.99 -47.82
N TYR A 560 -46.58 9.02 -46.94
CA TYR A 560 -47.07 9.08 -45.56
C TYR A 560 -46.52 10.28 -44.79
N ARG A 561 -45.26 10.65 -45.02
CA ARG A 561 -44.67 11.86 -44.42
C ARG A 561 -45.38 13.13 -44.88
N ARG A 562 -45.72 13.23 -46.16
CA ARG A 562 -46.41 14.39 -46.74
C ARG A 562 -47.86 14.48 -46.27
N GLU A 563 -48.58 13.37 -46.26
CA GLU A 563 -49.95 13.29 -45.74
C GLU A 563 -49.99 13.61 -44.23
N ALA A 564 -48.99 13.15 -43.47
CA ALA A 564 -48.86 13.45 -42.04
C ALA A 564 -48.51 14.93 -41.78
N ALA A 565 -47.65 15.54 -42.60
CA ALA A 565 -47.36 16.98 -42.52
C ALA A 565 -48.63 17.81 -42.74
N ALA A 566 -49.42 17.48 -43.78
CA ALA A 566 -50.67 18.17 -44.06
C ALA A 566 -51.70 18.01 -42.91
N LEU A 567 -51.69 16.86 -42.24
CA LEU A 567 -52.55 16.60 -41.08
C LEU A 567 -52.12 17.42 -39.84
N LEU A 568 -50.82 17.60 -39.62
CA LEU A 568 -50.30 18.47 -38.56
C LEU A 568 -50.63 19.94 -38.84
N ASP A 569 -50.50 20.38 -40.10
CA ASP A 569 -50.87 21.73 -40.53
C ASP A 569 -52.38 22.00 -40.37
N SER A 570 -53.22 20.95 -40.39
CA SER A 570 -54.66 21.09 -40.13
C SER A 570 -55.02 21.18 -38.64
N GLY A 571 -54.03 21.13 -37.74
CA GLY A 571 -54.19 21.32 -36.30
C GLY A 571 -54.38 20.02 -35.50
N TYR A 572 -54.02 18.87 -36.05
CA TYR A 572 -54.18 17.56 -35.40
C TYR A 572 -53.47 17.49 -34.04
N GLN A 573 -54.22 17.20 -32.98
CA GLN A 573 -53.71 16.95 -31.64
C GLN A 573 -53.83 15.47 -31.23
N PRO A 574 -52.70 14.78 -30.96
CA PRO A 574 -52.71 13.38 -30.53
C PRO A 574 -53.52 13.18 -29.25
N GLY A 575 -54.56 12.32 -29.31
CA GLY A 575 -55.37 11.95 -28.15
C GLY A 575 -56.63 12.82 -27.91
N GLU A 576 -56.82 13.88 -28.70
CA GLU A 576 -58.05 14.70 -28.70
C GLU A 576 -58.82 14.57 -30.02
N ASP A 577 -58.12 14.52 -31.15
CA ASP A 577 -58.71 14.40 -32.48
C ASP A 577 -58.76 12.93 -32.97
N ALA A 578 -59.88 12.56 -33.60
CA ALA A 578 -60.08 11.23 -34.18
C ALA A 578 -59.60 11.17 -35.63
#